data_AF-A0A5C8U0C4-F1
#
_entry.id   AF-A0A5C8U0C4-F1
#
_cell.length_a   1.000
_cell.length_b   1.000
_cell.length_c   1.000
_cell.angle_alpha   90.00
_cell.angle_beta   90.00
_cell.angle_gamma   90.00
#
_symmetry.space_group_name_H-M   'P 1'
#
loop_
_entity.id
_entity.type
_entity.pdbx_description
1 polymer ?
#
loop_
_entity_poly.entity_id
_entity_poly.type
_entity_poly.pdbx_seq_one_letter_code
_entity_poly.pdbx_strand_id
1 'polypeptide(L)'
;MRLKTVLPLAVALVLPIPAKALTMSDPLTAWAKAPAMDRMQLATRFGKSFIALNESFTTGYFLKCIDDISVYGGAKDAKIEDAMRECIASQQRLKANTFDDE
;
A
#
# COMPACT_ATOMS: atom_id res chain seq x y z
N MET A 1 -41.34 18.07 -47.55
CA MET A 1 -41.17 17.01 -46.54
C MET A 1 -39.99 17.38 -45.66
N ARG A 2 -40.20 17.69 -44.37
CA ARG A 2 -39.12 18.04 -43.42
C ARG A 2 -38.66 16.76 -42.71
N LEU A 3 -37.45 16.30 -43.00
CA LEU A 3 -36.82 15.14 -42.37
C LEU A 3 -36.38 15.54 -40.95
N LYS A 4 -37.02 14.96 -39.93
CA LYS A 4 -36.67 15.16 -38.52
C LYS A 4 -35.46 14.27 -38.19
N THR A 5 -34.29 14.88 -38.09
CA THR A 5 -33.07 14.20 -37.63
C THR A 5 -33.17 13.97 -36.12
N VAL A 6 -33.42 12.73 -35.70
CA VAL A 6 -33.36 12.32 -34.30
C VAL A 6 -31.90 11.98 -33.98
N LEU A 7 -31.26 12.82 -33.19
CA LEU A 7 -29.90 12.60 -32.68
C LEU A 7 -29.96 11.54 -31.57
N PRO A 8 -29.25 10.40 -31.66
CA PRO A 8 -29.25 9.43 -30.58
C PRO A 8 -28.35 9.97 -29.46
N LEU A 9 -28.95 10.16 -28.28
CA LEU A 9 -28.25 10.50 -27.04
C LEU A 9 -27.45 9.25 -26.60
N ALA A 10 -26.18 9.17 -26.99
CA ALA A 10 -25.28 8.13 -26.49
C ALA A 10 -24.92 8.45 -25.04
N VAL A 11 -25.66 7.87 -24.10
CA VAL A 11 -25.29 7.85 -22.67
C VAL A 11 -24.07 6.94 -22.55
N ALA A 12 -22.89 7.55 -22.51
CA ALA A 12 -21.64 6.86 -22.18
C ALA A 12 -21.72 6.42 -20.71
N LEU A 13 -21.99 5.13 -20.49
CA LEU A 13 -21.90 4.50 -19.18
C LEU A 13 -20.42 4.48 -18.77
N VAL A 14 -19.98 5.48 -18.01
CA VAL A 14 -18.66 5.49 -17.38
C VAL A 14 -18.71 4.47 -16.24
N LEU A 15 -18.49 3.20 -16.55
CA LEU A 15 -18.25 2.20 -15.52
C LEU A 15 -16.89 2.50 -14.87
N PRO A 16 -16.80 2.62 -13.53
CA PRO A 16 -15.51 2.77 -12.87
C PRO A 16 -14.70 1.50 -13.15
N ILE A 17 -13.62 1.65 -13.92
CA ILE A 17 -12.62 0.59 -14.06
C ILE A 17 -12.10 0.34 -12.63
N PRO A 18 -12.18 -0.89 -12.09
CA PRO A 18 -11.67 -1.15 -10.76
C PRO A 18 -10.18 -0.83 -10.77
N ALA A 19 -9.79 0.20 -10.02
CA ALA A 19 -8.39 0.48 -9.75
C ALA A 19 -7.79 -0.79 -9.15
N LYS A 20 -6.74 -1.32 -9.79
CA LYS A 20 -6.12 -2.57 -9.39
C LYS A 20 -5.48 -2.33 -8.01
N ALA A 21 -6.12 -2.86 -6.96
CA ALA A 21 -5.68 -2.64 -5.59
C ALA A 21 -4.26 -3.17 -5.39
N LEU A 22 -3.46 -2.43 -4.62
CA LEU A 22 -2.08 -2.81 -4.31
C LEU A 22 -2.06 -4.10 -3.48
N THR A 23 -1.12 -5.00 -3.81
CA THR A 23 -0.97 -6.31 -3.19
C THR A 23 0.45 -6.54 -2.69
N MET A 24 0.64 -7.50 -1.79
CA MET A 24 1.97 -7.83 -1.25
C MET A 24 2.96 -8.33 -2.30
N SER A 25 2.45 -8.93 -3.38
CA SER A 25 3.27 -9.43 -4.49
C SER A 25 3.76 -8.34 -5.45
N ASP A 26 3.18 -7.14 -5.37
CA ASP A 26 3.60 -6.04 -6.22
C ASP A 26 4.99 -5.52 -5.80
N PRO A 27 5.79 -5.02 -6.75
CA PRO A 27 7.09 -4.43 -6.44
C PRO A 27 6.93 -3.11 -5.68
N LEU A 28 7.96 -2.69 -4.95
CA LEU A 28 7.97 -1.41 -4.24
C LEU A 28 7.85 -0.20 -5.18
N THR A 29 8.23 -0.34 -6.45
CA THR A 29 7.93 0.69 -7.47
C THR A 29 6.43 0.89 -7.70
N ALA A 30 5.61 -0.14 -7.54
CA ALA A 30 4.16 -0.02 -7.59
C ALA A 30 3.63 0.70 -6.34
N TRP A 31 4.19 0.40 -5.16
CA TRP A 31 3.88 1.13 -3.93
C TRP A 31 4.15 2.63 -4.07
N ALA A 32 5.35 3.01 -4.53
CA ALA A 32 5.74 4.41 -4.69
C ALA A 32 4.87 5.20 -5.69
N LYS A 33 4.28 4.50 -6.67
CA LYS A 33 3.38 5.10 -7.67
C LYS A 33 1.91 5.03 -7.29
N ALA A 34 1.56 4.25 -6.26
CA ALA A 34 0.17 4.00 -5.89
C ALA A 34 -0.47 5.24 -5.22
N PRO A 35 -1.77 5.45 -5.43
CA PRO A 35 -2.55 6.42 -4.68
C PRO A 35 -2.37 6.24 -3.17
N ALA A 36 -2.41 7.34 -2.41
CA ALA A 36 -2.27 7.31 -0.95
C ALA A 36 -3.31 6.39 -0.30
N MET A 37 -4.53 6.32 -0.86
CA MET A 37 -5.59 5.44 -0.37
C MET A 37 -5.25 3.95 -0.51
N ASP A 38 -4.64 3.54 -1.61
CA ASP A 38 -4.30 2.12 -1.86
C ASP A 38 -3.18 1.67 -0.92
N ARG A 39 -2.17 2.52 -0.72
CA ARG A 39 -1.10 2.30 0.27
C ARG A 39 -1.68 2.20 1.69
N MET A 40 -2.57 3.12 2.06
CA MET A 40 -3.23 3.13 3.36
C MET A 40 -4.06 1.85 3.59
N GLN A 41 -4.81 1.40 2.59
CA GLN A 41 -5.59 0.16 2.68
C GLN A 41 -4.70 -1.05 2.89
N LEU A 42 -3.59 -1.17 2.15
CA LEU A 42 -2.67 -2.27 2.30
C LEU A 42 -1.94 -2.22 3.66
N ALA A 43 -1.46 -1.05 4.08
CA ALA A 43 -0.88 -0.85 5.41
C ALA A 43 -1.86 -1.16 6.54
N THR A 44 -3.15 -0.85 6.37
CA THR A 44 -4.19 -1.16 7.36
C THR A 44 -4.37 -2.66 7.53
N ARG A 45 -4.24 -3.42 6.45
CA ARG A 45 -4.30 -4.89 6.51
C ARG A 45 -3.12 -5.42 7.32
N PHE A 46 -1.90 -4.92 7.09
CA PHE A 46 -0.74 -5.30 7.91
C PHE A 46 -0.93 -4.95 9.38
N GLY A 47 -1.35 -3.71 9.68
CA GLY A 47 -1.61 -3.29 11.06
C GLY A 47 -2.57 -4.25 11.76
N LYS A 48 -3.71 -4.56 11.14
CA LYS A 48 -4.68 -5.52 11.68
C LYS A 48 -4.10 -6.93 11.87
N SER A 49 -3.25 -7.39 10.97
CA SER A 49 -2.64 -8.73 11.03
C SER A 49 -1.58 -8.86 12.14
N PHE A 50 -0.83 -7.79 12.43
CA PHE A 50 0.36 -7.87 13.29
C PHE A 50 0.22 -7.17 14.64
N ILE A 51 -0.78 -6.30 14.84
CA ILE A 51 -0.95 -5.54 16.09
C ILE A 51 -1.07 -6.42 17.35
N ALA A 52 -1.62 -7.63 17.22
CA ALA A 52 -1.73 -8.59 18.33
C ALA A 52 -0.37 -9.15 18.79
N LEU A 53 0.66 -9.09 17.93
CA LEU A 53 2.01 -9.56 18.23
C LEU A 53 2.87 -8.47 18.87
N ASN A 54 2.62 -7.21 18.50
CA ASN A 54 3.25 -6.04 19.08
C ASN A 54 2.37 -4.82 18.80
N GLU A 55 1.99 -4.08 19.83
CA GLU A 55 1.14 -2.88 19.72
C GLU A 55 1.74 -1.78 18.84
N SER A 56 3.05 -1.80 18.62
CA SER A 56 3.75 -0.89 17.70
C SER A 56 3.45 -1.18 16.23
N PHE A 57 2.98 -2.39 15.88
CA PHE A 57 2.64 -2.77 14.50
C PHE A 57 1.29 -2.19 14.06
N THR A 58 1.25 -0.86 13.99
CA THR A 58 0.08 -0.08 13.57
C THR A 58 0.05 0.13 12.06
N THR A 59 -1.09 0.54 11.52
CA THR A 59 -1.21 1.01 10.13
C THR A 59 -0.17 2.10 9.82
N GLY A 60 -0.04 3.09 10.71
CA GLY A 60 0.88 4.21 10.52
C GLY A 60 2.34 3.76 10.49
N TYR A 61 2.68 2.78 11.34
CA TYR A 61 4.00 2.17 11.34
C TYR A 61 4.35 1.54 9.99
N PHE A 62 3.48 0.65 9.48
CA PHE A 62 3.74 -0.02 8.20
C PHE A 62 3.74 0.96 7.02
N LEU A 63 2.84 1.95 7.01
CA LEU A 63 2.80 2.97 5.97
C LEU A 63 4.12 3.74 5.89
N LYS A 64 4.60 4.24 7.03
CA LYS A 64 5.86 4.98 7.12
C LYS A 64 7.05 4.11 6.75
N CYS A 65 7.15 2.92 7.35
CA CYS A 65 8.31 2.05 7.14
C CYS A 65 8.43 1.61 5.68
N ILE A 66 7.32 1.24 5.02
CA ILE A 66 7.36 0.84 3.60
C ILE A 66 7.64 2.06 2.70
N ASP A 67 7.09 3.24 3.02
CA ASP A 67 7.44 4.49 2.31
C ASP A 67 8.95 4.75 2.40
N ASP A 68 9.54 4.67 3.61
CA ASP A 68 10.98 4.85 3.82
C ASP A 68 11.80 3.83 3.02
N ILE A 69 11.38 2.56 3.01
CA ILE A 69 12.05 1.49 2.24
C ILE A 69 11.96 1.75 0.73
N SER A 70 10.80 2.20 0.24
CA SER A 70 10.52 2.37 -1.19
C SER A 70 11.38 3.45 -1.86
N VAL A 71 11.94 4.38 -1.07
CA VAL A 71 12.81 5.46 -1.56
C VAL A 71 14.26 4.99 -1.75
N TYR A 72 14.70 3.91 -1.08
CA TYR A 72 16.07 3.41 -1.26
C TYR A 72 16.28 2.88 -2.68
N GLY A 73 17.29 3.42 -3.36
CA GLY A 73 17.53 3.18 -4.79
C GLY A 73 17.70 1.71 -5.20
N GLY A 74 18.12 0.83 -4.29
CA GLY A 74 18.28 -0.61 -4.52
C GLY A 74 17.03 -1.47 -4.26
N ALA A 75 15.95 -0.91 -3.71
CA ALA A 75 14.78 -1.68 -3.27
C ALA A 75 13.65 -1.74 -4.32
N LYS A 76 13.84 -1.15 -5.51
CA LYS A 76 12.77 -0.94 -6.50
C LYS A 76 12.06 -2.21 -6.97
N ASP A 77 12.81 -3.29 -7.10
CA ASP A 77 12.31 -4.59 -7.58
C ASP A 77 11.92 -5.54 -6.44
N ALA A 78 12.22 -5.18 -5.20
CA ALA A 78 11.79 -5.95 -4.04
C ALA A 78 10.26 -5.86 -3.90
N LYS A 79 9.65 -6.94 -3.40
CA LYS A 79 8.20 -6.99 -3.21
C LYS A 79 7.81 -6.21 -1.96
N ILE A 80 6.57 -5.74 -1.93
CA ILE A 80 6.00 -5.11 -0.73
C ILE A 80 6.03 -6.09 0.46
N GLU A 81 5.90 -7.39 0.23
CA GLU A 81 6.09 -8.41 1.28
C GLU A 81 7.50 -8.38 1.90
N ASP A 82 8.55 -8.20 1.09
CA ASP A 82 9.92 -8.17 1.58
C ASP A 82 10.15 -6.93 2.47
N ALA A 83 9.60 -5.79 2.05
CA ALA A 83 9.61 -4.57 2.85
C ALA A 83 8.83 -4.73 4.17
N MET A 84 7.65 -5.35 4.13
CA MET A 84 6.88 -5.64 5.34
C MET A 84 7.66 -6.52 6.32
N ARG A 85 8.34 -7.56 5.83
CA ARG A 85 9.20 -8.43 6.66
C ARG A 85 10.35 -7.64 7.27
N GLU A 86 10.98 -6.75 6.51
CA GLU A 86 12.05 -5.89 7.01
C GLU A 86 11.54 -4.91 8.08
N CYS A 87 10.34 -4.34 7.91
CA CYS A 87 9.70 -3.54 8.96
C CYS A 87 9.52 -4.35 10.25
N ILE A 88 8.95 -5.55 10.16
CA ILE A 88 8.77 -6.42 11.34
C ILE A 88 10.12 -6.69 12.02
N ALA A 89 11.14 -7.07 11.25
CA ALA A 89 12.48 -7.33 11.77
C ALA A 89 13.10 -6.08 12.42
N SER A 90 12.93 -4.91 11.80
CA SER A 90 13.41 -3.63 12.33
C SER A 90 12.77 -3.29 13.68
N GLN A 91 11.45 -3.41 13.81
CA GLN A 91 10.76 -3.15 15.07
C GLN A 91 11.17 -4.13 16.18
N GLN A 92 11.39 -5.40 15.81
CA GLN A 92 11.85 -6.41 16.77
C GLN A 92 13.26 -6.09 17.29
N ARG A 93 14.16 -5.61 16.42
CA ARG A 93 15.50 -5.16 16.82
C ARG A 93 15.45 -3.93 17.73
N LEU A 94 14.60 -2.95 17.40
CA LEU A 94 14.40 -1.77 18.25
C LEU A 94 13.92 -2.16 19.65
N LYS A 95 12.94 -3.07 19.72
CA LYS A 95 12.42 -3.59 20.97
C LYS A 95 13.52 -4.29 21.78
N ALA A 96 14.35 -5.13 21.17
CA ALA A 96 15.44 -5.83 21.86
C ALA A 96 16.44 -4.85 22.50
N ASN A 97 16.92 -3.88 21.75
CA ASN A 97 17.90 -2.90 22.24
C ASN A 97 17.37 -2.09 23.44
N THR A 98 16.06 -1.82 23.52
CA THR A 98 15.47 -1.10 24.66
C THR A 98 15.48 -1.91 25.96
N PHE A 99 15.62 -3.23 25.90
CA PHE A 99 15.72 -4.10 27.09
C PHE A 99 17.17 -4.39 27.53
N ASP A 100 18.17 -4.05 26.71
CA ASP A 100 19.59 -4.22 27.05
C ASP A 100 20.17 -3.00 27.79
N ASP A 101 19.42 -1.89 27.88
CA ASP A 101 19.84 -0.62 28.50
C ASP A 101 19.28 -0.42 29.94
N GLU A 102 18.62 -1.40 30.55
CA GLU A 102 18.07 -1.34 31.93
C GLU A 102 18.83 -2.21 32.95
#